data_AF-A0A7Y4Q9V9-F1
#
_entry.id   AF-A0A7Y4Q9V9-F1
#
_cell.length_a   1.000
_cell.length_b   1.000
_cell.length_c   1.000
_cell.angle_alpha   90.00
_cell.angle_beta   90.00
_cell.angle_gamma   90.00
#
_symmetry.space_group_name_H-M   'P 1'
#
loop_
_entity.id
_entity.type
_entity.pdbx_description
1 polymer ?
#
loop_
_entity_poly.entity_id
_entity_poly.type
_entity_poly.pdbx_seq_one_letter_code
_entity_poly.pdbx_strand_id
1 'polypeptide(L)'
;MKKLLILLIISAIAISCDKTIVPEQASKLAEVKVDGGRLSFKTTNDYVNTLDALFKMNGDALDEWENKFKISSIRKYFKAGYDEKNDYLNSFENASPSLQATLNASGEVIIGDTIVWFSNGIKHFVPSKDESLLSSIKANPSESKFTATYSITKVQDQNNNLARVIVDGNGKESRWQRDFTYYKGNMNTNAGLRKYVHELYATTQAFGCWRQGCNTQSQIYLRIKLEYRGSGGSWDWRPAGEQRSVTLNLNSFDAQYFSSGSLVVPFYAGNNWVNSSYVVNGDLVWPIASGSGPNYSGYRAHWSVELSGSIYHFITDDALLSNRWNNEGYPLW
;
A
#
# COMPACT_ATOMS: atom_id res chain seq x y z
N MET A 1 51.98 54.06 16.28
CA MET A 1 50.78 53.48 16.94
C MET A 1 49.53 53.80 16.14
N LYS A 2 49.15 52.93 15.21
CA LYS A 2 47.81 52.90 14.58
C LYS A 2 47.40 51.44 14.51
N LYS A 3 46.25 51.14 15.13
CA LYS A 3 45.79 49.80 15.43
C LYS A 3 45.30 49.08 14.17
N LEU A 4 45.76 47.83 14.07
CA LEU A 4 45.28 46.77 13.21
C LEU A 4 43.85 46.41 13.63
N LEU A 5 42.90 46.41 12.69
CA LEU A 5 41.60 45.74 12.86
C LEU A 5 41.28 44.99 11.57
N ILE A 6 41.77 43.75 11.49
CA ILE A 6 41.39 42.79 10.44
C ILE A 6 40.17 42.06 10.99
N LEU A 7 38.99 42.39 10.47
CA LEU A 7 37.75 41.67 10.76
C LEU A 7 37.70 40.46 9.82
N LEU A 8 38.04 39.28 10.35
CA LEU A 8 38.02 38.02 9.63
C LEU A 8 36.62 37.41 9.80
N ILE A 9 35.74 37.65 8.83
CA ILE A 9 34.41 37.03 8.75
C ILE A 9 34.62 35.60 8.24
N ILE A 10 34.72 34.65 9.17
CA ILE A 10 34.65 33.22 8.86
C ILE A 10 33.16 32.88 8.70
N SER A 11 32.68 32.92 7.46
CA SER A 11 31.39 32.35 7.07
C SER A 11 31.50 30.84 7.11
N ALA A 12 31.24 30.24 8.28
CA ALA A 12 31.03 28.80 8.41
C ALA A 12 29.70 28.45 7.73
N ILE A 13 29.75 28.10 6.45
CA ILE A 13 28.66 27.41 5.76
C ILE A 13 28.65 25.99 6.34
N ALA A 14 27.89 25.79 7.40
CA ALA A 14 27.48 24.47 7.84
C ALA A 14 26.56 23.89 6.77
N ILE A 15 27.15 23.20 5.79
CA ILE A 15 26.41 22.29 4.92
C ILE A 15 25.99 21.14 5.85
N SER A 16 24.79 21.27 6.42
CA SER A 16 24.09 20.13 7.03
C SER A 16 23.78 19.16 5.91
N CYS A 17 24.74 18.28 5.65
CA CYS A 17 24.49 17.10 4.87
C CYS A 17 23.68 16.19 5.78
N ASP A 18 22.35 16.33 5.73
CA ASP A 18 21.42 15.32 6.23
C ASP A 18 21.62 14.07 5.37
N LYS A 19 22.71 13.34 5.65
CA LYS A 19 22.79 11.93 5.30
C LYS A 19 21.83 11.26 6.27
N THR A 20 20.57 11.22 5.86
CA THR A 20 19.65 10.19 6.32
C THR A 20 20.39 8.87 6.21
N ILE A 21 20.75 8.28 7.35
CA ILE A 21 21.25 6.93 7.41
C ILE A 21 20.05 6.06 7.03
N VAL A 22 19.85 5.90 5.72
CA VAL A 22 19.01 4.82 5.20
C VAL A 22 19.74 3.56 5.62
N PRO A 23 19.14 2.68 6.45
CA PRO A 23 19.78 1.43 6.82
C PRO A 23 20.19 0.73 5.52
N GLU A 24 21.49 0.48 5.39
CA GLU A 24 22.11 -0.24 4.27
C GLU A 24 21.79 -1.73 4.38
N GLN A 25 20.50 -2.05 4.42
CA GLN A 25 19.95 -3.31 3.95
C GLN A 25 19.10 -3.01 2.72
N ALA A 26 19.71 -2.39 1.72
CA ALA A 26 19.26 -2.62 0.35
C ALA A 26 19.58 -4.10 0.07
N SER A 27 18.71 -5.01 0.51
CA SER A 27 18.75 -6.40 0.06
C SER A 27 18.86 -6.32 -1.44
N LYS A 28 19.96 -6.80 -2.01
CA LYS A 28 20.20 -6.76 -3.44
C LYS A 28 18.94 -7.30 -4.10
N LEU A 29 18.17 -6.42 -4.75
CA LEU A 29 16.92 -6.80 -5.40
C LEU A 29 17.23 -7.99 -6.31
N ALA A 30 16.34 -8.98 -6.28
CA ALA A 30 16.54 -10.19 -7.07
C ALA A 30 16.76 -9.86 -8.55
N GLU A 31 17.38 -10.77 -9.29
CA GLU A 31 17.47 -10.62 -10.74
C GLU A 31 16.06 -10.73 -11.35
N VAL A 32 15.47 -9.58 -11.70
CA VAL A 32 14.15 -9.48 -12.34
C VAL A 32 14.34 -9.29 -13.84
N LYS A 33 13.56 -10.01 -14.64
CA LYS A 33 13.50 -9.89 -16.10
C LYS A 33 12.08 -9.55 -16.55
N VAL A 34 11.94 -9.12 -17.79
CA VAL A 34 10.64 -8.93 -18.45
C VAL A 34 10.51 -10.00 -19.53
N ASP A 35 9.45 -10.79 -19.47
CA ASP A 35 9.15 -11.88 -20.40
C ASP A 35 7.67 -11.79 -20.81
N GLY A 36 7.41 -11.55 -22.10
CA GLY A 36 6.03 -11.37 -22.61
C GLY A 36 5.26 -10.22 -21.94
N GLY A 37 5.93 -9.17 -21.48
CA GLY A 37 5.31 -8.07 -20.74
C GLY A 37 4.99 -8.37 -19.27
N ARG A 38 5.45 -9.51 -18.75
CA ARG A 38 5.36 -9.90 -17.33
C ARG A 38 6.72 -9.76 -16.68
N LEU A 39 6.75 -9.42 -15.40
CA LEU A 39 7.98 -9.60 -14.63
C LEU A 39 8.23 -11.09 -14.41
N SER A 40 9.48 -11.49 -14.50
CA SER A 40 9.93 -12.86 -14.31
C SER A 40 10.96 -12.92 -13.20
N PHE A 41 10.64 -13.76 -12.20
CA PHE A 41 11.46 -14.05 -11.03
C PHE A 41 11.95 -15.48 -11.10
N LYS A 42 13.19 -15.73 -10.67
CA LYS A 42 13.76 -17.09 -10.73
C LYS A 42 13.12 -18.04 -9.72
N THR A 43 12.82 -17.56 -8.51
CA THR A 43 12.24 -18.37 -7.43
C THR A 43 11.11 -17.64 -6.71
N THR A 44 10.30 -18.38 -5.96
CA THR A 44 9.29 -17.79 -5.07
C THR A 44 9.91 -16.86 -4.03
N ASN A 45 11.10 -17.19 -3.51
CA ASN A 45 11.80 -16.35 -2.54
C ASN A 45 12.24 -15.03 -3.17
N ASP A 46 12.71 -15.04 -4.42
CA ASP A 46 13.06 -13.82 -5.15
C ASP A 46 11.85 -12.89 -5.32
N TYR A 47 10.68 -13.46 -5.63
CA TYR A 47 9.43 -12.72 -5.73
C TYR A 47 9.01 -12.12 -4.37
N VAL A 48 8.98 -12.93 -3.31
CA VAL A 48 8.60 -12.51 -1.95
C VAL A 48 9.54 -11.42 -1.42
N ASN A 49 10.85 -11.58 -1.62
CA ASN A 49 11.86 -10.59 -1.24
C ASN A 49 11.69 -9.28 -2.04
N THR A 50 11.33 -9.39 -3.32
CA THR A 50 11.04 -8.21 -4.13
C THR A 50 9.79 -7.49 -3.64
N LEU A 51 8.70 -8.20 -3.35
CA LEU A 51 7.49 -7.61 -2.76
C LEU A 51 7.81 -6.86 -1.46
N ASP A 52 8.66 -7.44 -0.59
CA ASP A 52 9.06 -6.79 0.65
C ASP A 52 9.91 -5.54 0.42
N ALA A 53 10.85 -5.58 -0.52
CA ALA A 53 11.67 -4.43 -0.87
C ALA A 53 10.82 -3.29 -1.47
N LEU A 54 9.88 -3.61 -2.36
CA LEU A 54 8.96 -2.63 -2.96
C LEU A 54 7.98 -2.06 -1.96
N PHE A 55 7.56 -2.84 -0.97
CA PHE A 55 6.63 -2.37 0.07
C PHE A 55 7.19 -1.19 0.88
N LYS A 56 8.52 -1.09 0.97
CA LYS A 56 9.24 -0.02 1.68
C LYS A 56 9.45 1.23 0.82
N MET A 57 9.16 1.16 -0.48
CA MET A 57 9.36 2.26 -1.41
C MET A 57 8.19 3.23 -1.38
N ASN A 58 8.49 4.53 -1.52
CA ASN A 58 7.48 5.55 -1.76
C ASN A 58 7.04 5.54 -3.24
N GLY A 59 6.07 6.39 -3.59
CA GLY A 59 5.50 6.47 -4.93
C GLY A 59 6.56 6.68 -6.04
N ASP A 60 7.47 7.63 -5.83
CA ASP A 60 8.52 7.98 -6.80
C ASP A 60 9.51 6.83 -7.01
N ALA A 61 9.97 6.20 -5.93
CA ALA A 61 10.87 5.04 -6.03
C ALA A 61 10.19 3.84 -6.70
N LEU A 62 8.89 3.64 -6.48
CA LEU A 62 8.12 2.64 -7.22
C LEU A 62 8.01 2.99 -8.72
N ASP A 63 7.81 4.27 -9.07
CA ASP A 63 7.77 4.71 -10.46
C ASP A 63 9.10 4.46 -11.17
N GLU A 64 10.22 4.80 -10.51
CA GLU A 64 11.56 4.51 -11.03
C GLU A 64 11.78 3.02 -11.26
N TRP A 65 11.36 2.18 -10.30
CA TRP A 65 11.48 0.72 -10.42
C TRP A 65 10.66 0.18 -11.59
N GLU A 66 9.41 0.58 -11.76
CA GLU A 66 8.59 0.12 -12.88
C GLU A 66 9.07 0.66 -14.23
N ASN A 67 9.60 1.88 -14.26
CA ASN A 67 10.18 2.48 -15.47
C ASN A 67 11.47 1.77 -15.89
N LYS A 68 12.29 1.35 -14.93
CA LYS A 68 13.48 0.52 -15.17
C LYS A 68 13.11 -0.78 -15.89
N PHE A 69 12.00 -1.42 -15.49
CA PHE A 69 11.51 -2.65 -16.13
C PHE A 69 10.51 -2.40 -17.26
N LYS A 70 10.20 -1.14 -17.58
CA LYS A 70 9.23 -0.76 -18.65
C LYS A 70 7.91 -1.52 -18.57
N ILE A 71 7.43 -1.82 -17.35
CA ILE A 71 6.17 -2.54 -17.16
C ILE A 71 5.00 -1.57 -17.09
N SER A 72 3.89 -1.95 -17.74
CA SER A 72 2.56 -1.36 -17.55
C SER A 72 1.87 -2.10 -16.42
N SER A 73 2.18 -1.72 -15.19
CA SER A 73 1.67 -2.39 -14.00
C SER A 73 0.24 -1.98 -13.67
N ILE A 74 -0.43 -2.75 -12.79
CA ILE A 74 -1.73 -2.37 -12.22
C ILE A 74 -1.63 -1.04 -11.47
N ARG A 75 -0.53 -0.80 -10.76
CA ARG A 75 -0.34 0.45 -10.01
C ARG A 75 -0.31 1.67 -10.94
N LYS A 76 0.31 1.55 -12.13
CA LYS A 76 0.29 2.63 -13.16
C LYS A 76 -1.11 2.89 -13.70
N TYR A 77 -1.95 1.86 -13.82
CA TYR A 77 -3.36 2.04 -14.20
C TYR A 77 -4.09 2.93 -13.18
N PHE A 78 -3.99 2.62 -11.88
CA PHE A 78 -4.64 3.45 -10.85
C PHE A 78 -4.10 4.88 -10.79
N LYS A 79 -2.81 5.09 -11.10
CA LYS A 79 -2.20 6.42 -11.19
C LYS A 79 -2.71 7.22 -12.40
N ALA A 80 -3.00 6.56 -13.52
CA ALA A 80 -3.50 7.22 -14.73
C ALA A 80 -4.97 7.68 -14.59
N GLY A 81 -5.71 7.09 -13.66
CA GLY A 81 -7.10 7.42 -13.36
C GLY A 81 -7.95 6.17 -13.21
N TYR A 82 -8.84 6.17 -12.22
CA TYR A 82 -9.77 5.07 -11.98
C TYR A 82 -10.83 5.02 -13.08
N ASP A 83 -10.91 3.91 -13.83
CA ASP A 83 -12.02 3.64 -14.76
C ASP A 83 -13.04 2.71 -14.08
N GLU A 84 -14.19 3.28 -13.74
CA GLU A 84 -15.29 2.59 -13.06
C GLU A 84 -15.83 1.39 -13.85
N LYS A 85 -15.59 1.33 -15.17
CA LYS A 85 -16.10 0.26 -16.04
C LYS A 85 -15.18 -0.96 -16.09
N ASN A 86 -13.98 -0.89 -15.50
CA ASN A 86 -13.02 -1.97 -15.53
C ASN A 86 -13.04 -2.78 -14.22
N ASP A 87 -14.10 -3.57 -14.04
CA ASP A 87 -14.30 -4.40 -12.83
C ASP A 87 -13.08 -5.27 -12.49
N TYR A 88 -12.40 -5.79 -13.50
CA TYR A 88 -11.22 -6.62 -13.32
C TYR A 88 -10.07 -5.86 -12.64
N LEU A 89 -9.64 -4.72 -13.20
CA LEU A 89 -8.56 -3.95 -12.60
C LEU A 89 -8.98 -3.37 -11.26
N ASN A 90 -10.24 -2.95 -11.12
CA ASN A 90 -10.78 -2.41 -9.87
C ASN A 90 -10.78 -3.44 -8.73
N SER A 91 -10.80 -4.75 -9.03
CA SER A 91 -10.61 -5.79 -8.01
C SER A 91 -9.26 -5.72 -7.28
N PHE A 92 -8.27 -5.03 -7.84
CA PHE A 92 -6.96 -4.81 -7.24
C PHE A 92 -6.83 -3.49 -6.49
N GLU A 93 -7.87 -2.66 -6.40
CA GLU A 93 -7.80 -1.34 -5.76
C GLU A 93 -7.25 -1.42 -4.32
N ASN A 94 -7.53 -2.54 -3.67
CA ASN A 94 -7.15 -2.81 -2.30
C ASN A 94 -5.90 -3.69 -2.15
N ALA A 95 -5.28 -4.13 -3.25
CA ALA A 95 -4.00 -4.81 -3.19
C ALA A 95 -2.90 -3.86 -2.69
N SER A 96 -1.86 -4.41 -2.06
CA SER A 96 -0.75 -3.57 -1.63
C SER A 96 -0.03 -2.94 -2.84
N PRO A 97 0.54 -1.72 -2.69
CA PRO A 97 1.27 -1.08 -3.79
C PRO A 97 2.40 -1.95 -4.35
N SER A 98 3.06 -2.74 -3.49
CA SER A 98 4.10 -3.69 -3.90
C SER A 98 3.55 -4.77 -4.83
N LEU A 99 2.38 -5.35 -4.52
CA LEU A 99 1.74 -6.33 -5.39
C LEU A 99 1.31 -5.68 -6.71
N GLN A 100 0.61 -4.54 -6.64
CA GLN A 100 0.17 -3.82 -7.84
C GLN A 100 1.32 -3.43 -8.76
N ALA A 101 2.50 -3.11 -8.22
CA ALA A 101 3.69 -2.79 -9.01
C ALA A 101 4.27 -4.02 -9.74
N THR A 102 4.21 -5.20 -9.12
CA THR A 102 4.78 -6.42 -9.70
C THR A 102 3.91 -7.08 -10.77
N LEU A 103 2.61 -6.82 -10.77
CA LEU A 103 1.67 -7.39 -11.72
C LEU A 103 1.53 -6.50 -12.94
N ASN A 104 1.55 -7.09 -14.13
CA ASN A 104 1.18 -6.37 -15.36
C ASN A 104 -0.32 -6.01 -15.35
N ALA A 105 -0.78 -5.21 -16.32
CA ALA A 105 -2.19 -4.84 -16.46
C ALA A 105 -3.16 -6.04 -16.65
N SER A 106 -2.64 -7.24 -16.92
CA SER A 106 -3.43 -8.47 -16.95
C SER A 106 -3.42 -9.23 -15.62
N GLY A 107 -2.85 -8.69 -14.54
CA GLY A 107 -2.74 -9.35 -13.24
C GLY A 107 -1.76 -10.52 -13.21
N GLU A 108 -0.73 -10.50 -14.04
CA GLU A 108 0.17 -11.64 -14.24
C GLU A 108 1.61 -11.34 -13.82
N VAL A 109 2.29 -12.41 -13.39
CA VAL A 109 3.73 -12.46 -13.11
C VAL A 109 4.26 -13.86 -13.42
N ILE A 110 5.55 -14.01 -13.70
CA ILE A 110 6.22 -15.29 -13.88
C ILE A 110 7.12 -15.58 -12.68
N ILE A 111 6.98 -16.76 -12.08
CA ILE A 111 7.84 -17.25 -10.99
C ILE A 111 8.39 -18.62 -11.39
N GLY A 112 9.69 -18.71 -11.61
CA GLY A 112 10.33 -19.89 -12.19
C GLY A 112 9.80 -20.17 -13.59
N ASP A 113 9.17 -21.33 -13.76
CA ASP A 113 8.50 -21.78 -14.99
C ASP A 113 6.98 -21.60 -14.95
N THR A 114 6.44 -20.96 -13.91
CA THR A 114 5.00 -20.87 -13.68
C THR A 114 4.51 -19.45 -13.93
N ILE A 115 3.48 -19.28 -14.76
CA ILE A 115 2.72 -18.04 -14.83
C ILE A 115 1.74 -18.02 -13.65
N VAL A 116 1.75 -16.96 -12.87
CA VAL A 116 0.78 -16.73 -11.80
C VAL A 116 -0.15 -15.63 -12.25
N TRP A 117 -1.43 -15.97 -12.41
CA TRP A 117 -2.49 -15.02 -12.76
C TRP A 117 -3.37 -14.75 -11.53
N PHE A 118 -3.54 -13.48 -11.20
CA PHE A 118 -4.36 -13.01 -10.10
C PHE A 118 -5.72 -12.57 -10.65
N SER A 119 -6.81 -13.06 -10.08
CA SER A 119 -8.16 -12.67 -10.47
C SER A 119 -9.12 -12.85 -9.32
N ASN A 120 -9.92 -11.83 -9.00
CA ASN A 120 -10.98 -11.90 -8.00
C ASN A 120 -10.55 -12.47 -6.64
N GLY A 121 -9.37 -12.09 -6.14
CA GLY A 121 -8.87 -12.63 -4.88
C GLY A 121 -8.34 -14.07 -4.96
N ILE A 122 -8.08 -14.60 -6.16
CA ILE A 122 -7.53 -15.95 -6.37
C ILE A 122 -6.27 -15.87 -7.22
N LYS A 123 -5.24 -16.63 -6.82
CA LYS A 123 -4.06 -16.93 -7.63
C LYS A 123 -4.30 -18.23 -8.38
N HIS A 124 -4.12 -18.18 -9.70
CA HIS A 124 -4.12 -19.31 -10.60
C HIS A 124 -2.68 -19.60 -11.03
N PHE A 125 -2.21 -20.83 -10.81
CA PHE A 125 -0.85 -21.23 -11.16
C PHE A 125 -0.88 -22.05 -12.46
N VAL A 126 -0.18 -21.56 -13.48
CA VAL A 126 -0.09 -22.17 -14.81
C VAL A 126 1.36 -22.63 -15.06
N PRO A 127 1.65 -23.93 -14.88
CA PRO A 127 3.01 -24.47 -15.03
C PRO A 127 3.53 -24.37 -16.46
N SER A 128 4.85 -24.53 -16.61
CA SER A 128 5.54 -24.61 -17.91
C SER A 128 5.31 -23.42 -18.86
N LYS A 129 4.85 -22.28 -18.32
CA LYS A 129 4.43 -21.09 -19.09
C LYS A 129 3.42 -21.41 -20.20
N ASP A 130 2.47 -22.31 -19.95
CA ASP A 130 1.47 -22.72 -20.93
C ASP A 130 0.41 -21.63 -21.18
N GLU A 131 0.63 -20.79 -22.20
CA GLU A 131 -0.28 -19.72 -22.60
C GLU A 131 -1.66 -20.23 -23.08
N SER A 132 -1.72 -21.45 -23.62
CA SER A 132 -3.00 -22.05 -24.03
C SER A 132 -3.84 -22.38 -22.81
N LEU A 133 -3.23 -23.02 -21.80
CA LEU A 133 -3.88 -23.29 -20.52
C LEU A 133 -4.29 -22.01 -19.80
N LEU A 134 -3.42 -20.97 -19.79
CA LEU A 134 -3.76 -19.67 -19.24
C LEU A 134 -5.00 -19.07 -19.89
N SER A 135 -5.08 -19.15 -21.22
CA SER A 135 -6.24 -18.65 -21.98
C SER A 135 -7.52 -19.40 -21.61
N SER A 136 -7.46 -20.74 -21.49
CA SER A 136 -8.59 -21.55 -21.04
C SER A 136 -9.02 -21.22 -19.61
N ILE A 137 -8.07 -21.07 -18.68
CA ILE A 137 -8.37 -20.68 -17.29
C ILE A 137 -8.98 -19.29 -17.21
N LYS A 138 -8.54 -18.33 -18.03
CA LYS A 138 -9.15 -16.99 -18.07
C LYS A 138 -10.58 -17.02 -18.59
N ALA A 139 -10.88 -17.90 -19.55
CA ALA A 139 -12.23 -18.12 -20.05
C ALA A 139 -13.11 -18.88 -19.03
N ASN A 140 -12.51 -19.80 -18.28
CA ASN A 140 -13.19 -20.63 -17.28
C ASN A 140 -12.28 -20.88 -16.05
N PRO A 141 -12.32 -20.02 -15.01
CA PRO A 141 -11.41 -20.11 -13.85
C PRO A 141 -11.48 -21.44 -13.08
N SER A 142 -12.57 -22.20 -13.24
CA SER A 142 -12.73 -23.52 -12.62
C SER A 142 -11.77 -24.59 -13.16
N GLU A 143 -11.16 -24.36 -14.33
CA GLU A 143 -10.17 -25.27 -14.92
C GLU A 143 -8.80 -25.22 -14.23
N SER A 144 -8.59 -24.22 -13.37
CA SER A 144 -7.36 -24.06 -12.62
C SER A 144 -7.20 -25.15 -11.57
N LYS A 145 -6.29 -26.10 -11.83
CA LYS A 145 -5.99 -27.22 -10.92
C LYS A 145 -5.26 -26.80 -9.64
N PHE A 146 -4.52 -25.69 -9.71
CA PHE A 146 -3.75 -25.15 -8.61
C PHE A 146 -4.21 -23.73 -8.35
N THR A 147 -4.82 -23.52 -7.18
CA THR A 147 -5.27 -22.20 -6.76
C THR A 147 -4.79 -21.90 -5.34
N ALA A 148 -4.61 -20.61 -5.05
CA ALA A 148 -4.43 -20.12 -3.70
C ALA A 148 -5.24 -18.83 -3.53
N THR A 149 -6.01 -18.74 -2.46
CA THR A 149 -6.82 -17.54 -2.18
C THR A 149 -5.94 -16.43 -1.62
N TYR A 150 -6.16 -15.21 -2.11
CA TYR A 150 -5.77 -13.94 -1.49
C TYR A 150 -7.08 -13.13 -1.31
N SER A 151 -7.75 -13.23 -0.17
CA SER A 151 -9.08 -12.61 -0.03
C SER A 151 -9.04 -11.49 0.99
N ILE A 152 -9.35 -10.28 0.59
CA ILE A 152 -9.57 -9.17 1.51
C ILE A 152 -10.92 -9.34 2.20
N THR A 153 -10.88 -9.41 3.53
CA THR A 153 -12.06 -9.54 4.39
C THR A 153 -12.14 -8.29 5.25
N LYS A 154 -13.27 -7.58 5.23
CA LYS A 154 -13.47 -6.45 6.15
C LYS A 154 -13.44 -6.97 7.59
N VAL A 155 -12.68 -6.34 8.48
CA VAL A 155 -12.75 -6.67 9.91
C VAL A 155 -14.10 -6.18 10.42
N GLN A 156 -14.83 -7.01 11.14
CA GLN A 156 -16.01 -6.51 11.85
C GLN A 156 -15.53 -5.58 12.94
N ASP A 157 -16.04 -4.34 12.96
CA ASP A 157 -15.76 -3.35 14.00
C ASP A 157 -16.00 -4.01 15.37
N GLN A 158 -14.92 -4.46 16.01
CA GLN A 158 -14.98 -4.86 17.41
C GLN A 158 -14.85 -3.58 18.21
N ASN A 159 -15.84 -3.31 19.08
CA ASN A 159 -15.85 -2.23 20.06
C ASN A 159 -14.68 -2.38 21.04
N ASN A 160 -13.46 -2.13 20.58
CA ASN A 160 -12.26 -2.34 21.33
C ASN A 160 -11.65 -0.96 21.60
N ASN A 161 -11.94 -0.44 22.80
CA ASN A 161 -11.17 0.58 23.51
C ASN A 161 -9.80 0.02 23.95
N LEU A 162 -9.18 -0.84 23.14
CA LEU A 162 -7.90 -1.46 23.44
C LEU A 162 -6.78 -0.58 22.89
N ALA A 163 -5.65 -0.60 23.59
CA ALA A 163 -4.39 -0.03 23.13
C ALA A 163 -4.01 -0.50 21.71
N ARG A 164 -4.30 -1.77 21.42
CA ARG A 164 -4.02 -2.40 20.13
C ARG A 164 -5.29 -2.82 19.43
N VAL A 165 -5.32 -2.62 18.13
CA VAL A 165 -6.39 -3.11 17.26
C VAL A 165 -5.94 -4.39 16.58
N ILE A 166 -6.84 -5.36 16.52
CA ILE A 166 -6.65 -6.58 15.75
C ILE A 166 -7.18 -6.35 14.34
N VAL A 167 -6.31 -6.45 13.35
CA VAL A 167 -6.65 -6.39 11.93
C VAL A 167 -6.41 -7.78 11.36
N ASP A 168 -7.46 -8.45 10.87
CA ASP A 168 -7.31 -9.76 10.22
C ASP A 168 -6.25 -9.70 9.11
N GLY A 169 -5.64 -10.83 8.71
CA GLY A 169 -4.53 -10.84 7.76
C GLY A 169 -4.89 -10.27 6.38
N ASN A 170 -6.17 -10.18 6.07
CA ASN A 170 -6.67 -9.43 4.92
C ASN A 170 -7.72 -8.39 5.31
N GLY A 171 -7.59 -7.91 6.54
CA GLY A 171 -8.47 -7.01 7.26
C GLY A 171 -8.40 -5.59 6.75
N LYS A 172 -9.48 -4.85 6.98
CA LYS A 172 -9.51 -3.40 6.89
C LYS A 172 -10.14 -2.83 8.14
N GLU A 173 -9.52 -1.80 8.69
CA GLU A 173 -10.06 -1.00 9.80
C GLU A 173 -10.08 0.49 9.42
N SER A 174 -11.25 1.13 9.49
CA SER A 174 -11.45 2.48 8.94
C SER A 174 -12.39 3.33 9.81
N ARG A 175 -12.06 3.48 11.10
CA ARG A 175 -12.94 4.15 12.07
C ARG A 175 -12.94 5.68 11.95
N TRP A 176 -11.83 6.31 11.56
CA TRP A 176 -11.80 7.76 11.42
C TRP A 176 -12.08 8.18 9.98
N GLN A 177 -13.26 8.77 9.80
CA GLN A 177 -13.69 9.35 8.55
C GLN A 177 -14.33 10.70 8.84
N ARG A 178 -14.17 11.65 7.92
CA ARG A 178 -14.78 12.98 8.04
C ARG A 178 -15.35 13.43 6.72
N ASP A 179 -16.66 13.62 6.70
CA ASP A 179 -17.40 14.18 5.58
C ASP A 179 -17.41 15.71 5.63
N PHE A 180 -17.42 16.35 4.46
CA PHE A 180 -17.53 17.80 4.30
C PHE A 180 -18.04 18.18 2.91
N THR A 181 -18.48 19.42 2.76
CA THR A 181 -18.83 20.00 1.45
C THR A 181 -17.62 20.75 0.90
N TYR A 182 -17.16 20.37 -0.28
CA TYR A 182 -16.00 20.96 -0.94
C TYR A 182 -16.40 22.16 -1.80
N TYR A 183 -15.68 23.28 -1.64
CA TYR A 183 -15.94 24.54 -2.36
C TYR A 183 -14.74 24.92 -3.22
N LYS A 184 -14.84 24.72 -4.53
CA LYS A 184 -13.69 24.87 -5.44
C LYS A 184 -13.42 26.34 -5.76
N GLY A 185 -12.29 26.86 -5.28
CA GLY A 185 -11.78 28.21 -5.55
C GLY A 185 -12.53 29.35 -4.88
N ASN A 186 -13.84 29.23 -4.65
CA ASN A 186 -14.65 30.18 -3.88
C ASN A 186 -15.83 29.49 -3.17
N MET A 187 -16.36 30.15 -2.13
CA MET A 187 -17.47 29.63 -1.31
C MET A 187 -18.83 29.51 -2.04
N ASN A 188 -18.93 30.03 -3.27
CA ASN A 188 -20.16 29.93 -4.06
C ASN A 188 -20.16 28.73 -5.01
N THR A 189 -19.03 28.01 -5.14
CA THR A 189 -18.86 26.91 -6.09
C THR A 189 -18.84 25.57 -5.36
N ASN A 190 -20.03 25.06 -5.01
CA ASN A 190 -20.17 23.74 -4.40
C ASN A 190 -19.79 22.64 -5.41
N ALA A 191 -18.72 21.90 -5.11
CA ALA A 191 -18.20 20.81 -5.93
C ALA A 191 -18.57 19.41 -5.38
N GLY A 192 -19.55 19.37 -4.46
CA GLY A 192 -20.15 18.17 -3.90
C GLY A 192 -19.58 17.75 -2.55
N LEU A 193 -20.02 16.58 -2.08
CA LEU A 193 -19.55 15.99 -0.83
C LEU A 193 -18.19 15.32 -1.05
N ARG A 194 -17.32 15.50 -0.07
CA ARG A 194 -16.04 14.83 0.06
C ARG A 194 -15.94 14.18 1.43
N LYS A 195 -15.05 13.21 1.53
CA LYS A 195 -14.76 12.49 2.77
C LYS A 195 -13.28 12.18 2.85
N TYR A 196 -12.64 12.57 3.95
CA TYR A 196 -11.34 12.05 4.28
C TYR A 196 -11.49 10.70 4.97
N VAL A 197 -10.64 9.75 4.63
CA VAL A 197 -10.62 8.40 5.22
C VAL A 197 -9.20 8.05 5.61
N HIS A 198 -9.02 7.63 6.85
CA HIS A 198 -7.82 6.93 7.30
C HIS A 198 -8.20 5.46 7.50
N GLU A 199 -7.38 4.54 7.01
CA GLU A 199 -7.65 3.12 7.21
C GLU A 199 -6.36 2.32 7.34
N LEU A 200 -6.34 1.38 8.29
CA LEU A 200 -5.35 0.31 8.28
C LEU A 200 -5.84 -0.79 7.34
N TYR A 201 -4.91 -1.26 6.53
CA TYR A 201 -5.16 -2.28 5.54
C TYR A 201 -4.13 -3.39 5.70
N ALA A 202 -4.60 -4.62 5.91
CA ALA A 202 -3.77 -5.80 5.87
C ALA A 202 -4.03 -6.58 4.59
N THR A 203 -2.97 -7.16 4.03
CA THR A 203 -3.05 -8.10 2.92
C THR A 203 -2.18 -9.30 3.22
N THR A 204 -2.68 -10.49 2.96
CA THR A 204 -1.97 -11.76 3.16
C THR A 204 -2.04 -12.59 1.89
N GLN A 205 -0.88 -13.04 1.44
CA GLN A 205 -0.72 -13.83 0.24
C GLN A 205 -0.13 -15.19 0.59
N ALA A 206 -0.79 -16.27 0.15
CA ALA A 206 -0.30 -17.63 0.35
C ALA A 206 0.60 -18.12 -0.81
N PHE A 207 1.73 -18.74 -0.50
CA PHE A 207 2.73 -19.27 -1.44
C PHE A 207 3.07 -20.71 -1.05
N GLY A 208 3.38 -21.54 -2.04
CA GLY A 208 3.80 -22.93 -1.80
C GLY A 208 2.78 -23.68 -0.96
N CYS A 209 1.55 -23.79 -1.44
CA CYS A 209 0.53 -24.53 -0.70
C CYS A 209 0.72 -26.04 -0.87
N TRP A 210 0.95 -26.74 0.24
CA TRP A 210 1.01 -28.20 0.31
C TRP A 210 0.06 -28.71 1.39
N ARG A 211 -0.10 -30.05 1.49
CA ARG A 211 -1.05 -30.70 2.43
C ARG A 211 -0.93 -30.26 3.89
N GLN A 212 0.22 -29.69 4.30
CA GLN A 212 0.51 -29.26 5.66
C GLN A 212 0.36 -27.74 5.89
N GLY A 213 -0.05 -26.97 4.89
CA GLY A 213 -0.23 -25.51 4.99
C GLY A 213 0.42 -24.76 3.83
N CYS A 214 0.30 -23.43 3.86
CA CYS A 214 0.97 -22.55 2.91
C CYS A 214 1.93 -21.62 3.67
N ASN A 215 3.03 -21.22 3.06
CA ASN A 215 3.76 -20.06 3.54
C ASN A 215 2.95 -18.80 3.20
N THR A 216 2.83 -17.86 4.12
CA THR A 216 2.12 -16.61 3.84
C THR A 216 3.03 -15.42 4.01
N GLN A 217 2.95 -14.45 3.10
CA GLN A 217 3.48 -13.11 3.28
C GLN A 217 2.31 -12.20 3.65
N SER A 218 2.44 -11.48 4.75
CA SER A 218 1.46 -10.50 5.19
C SER A 218 2.08 -9.11 5.23
N GLN A 219 1.31 -8.10 4.89
CA GLN A 219 1.69 -6.69 4.90
C GLN A 219 0.56 -5.89 5.52
N ILE A 220 0.89 -4.92 6.37
CA ILE A 220 -0.04 -3.94 6.90
C ILE A 220 0.45 -2.53 6.64
N TYR A 221 -0.44 -1.67 6.16
CA TYR A 221 -0.15 -0.29 5.79
C TYR A 221 -1.30 0.64 6.19
N LEU A 222 -0.96 1.89 6.43
CA LEU A 222 -1.90 2.98 6.60
C LEU A 222 -2.22 3.56 5.22
N ARG A 223 -3.50 3.58 4.85
CA ARG A 223 -4.00 4.19 3.61
C ARG A 223 -4.79 5.44 3.96
N ILE A 224 -4.43 6.53 3.30
CA ILE A 224 -4.92 7.88 3.57
C ILE A 224 -5.58 8.40 2.29
N LYS A 225 -6.90 8.51 2.31
CA LYS A 225 -7.71 8.72 1.10
C LYS A 225 -8.55 9.98 1.15
N LEU A 226 -8.95 10.40 -0.03
CA LEU A 226 -10.03 11.35 -0.26
C LEU A 226 -11.05 10.65 -1.15
N GLU A 227 -12.30 10.66 -0.72
CA GLU A 227 -13.41 10.10 -1.49
C GLU A 227 -14.40 11.22 -1.82
N TYR A 228 -15.09 11.11 -2.95
CA TYR A 228 -16.22 11.94 -3.31
C TYR A 228 -17.49 11.10 -3.39
N ARG A 229 -18.63 11.73 -3.14
CA ARG A 229 -19.92 11.08 -3.33
C ARG A 229 -20.41 11.34 -4.75
N GLY A 230 -20.61 10.27 -5.52
CA GLY A 230 -21.11 10.37 -6.89
C GLY A 230 -22.48 11.07 -6.97
N SER A 231 -22.73 11.75 -8.09
CA SER A 231 -24.06 12.25 -8.47
C SER A 231 -24.63 11.38 -9.59
N GLY A 232 -25.90 10.97 -9.51
CA GLY A 232 -26.56 10.24 -10.60
C GLY A 232 -26.94 8.78 -10.31
N GLY A 233 -27.40 8.47 -9.09
CA GLY A 233 -28.07 7.20 -8.75
C GLY A 233 -27.23 6.20 -7.96
N SER A 234 -25.91 6.24 -8.08
CA SER A 234 -24.98 5.54 -7.17
C SER A 234 -24.59 6.53 -6.07
N TRP A 235 -25.08 6.29 -4.85
CA TRP A 235 -24.79 7.09 -3.66
C TRP A 235 -23.48 6.70 -2.99
N ASP A 236 -22.60 6.04 -3.75
CA ASP A 236 -21.38 5.40 -3.27
C ASP A 236 -20.24 6.41 -3.20
N TRP A 237 -19.35 6.16 -2.24
CA TRP A 237 -18.09 6.89 -2.12
C TRP A 237 -17.08 6.34 -3.12
N ARG A 238 -16.41 7.24 -3.83
CA ARG A 238 -15.48 6.91 -4.91
C ARG A 238 -14.15 7.66 -4.70
N PRO A 239 -13.01 7.13 -5.15
CA PRO A 239 -11.72 7.81 -5.05
C PRO A 239 -11.78 9.21 -5.69
N ALA A 240 -11.32 10.23 -4.97
CA ALA A 240 -11.32 11.60 -5.45
C ALA A 240 -9.91 12.05 -5.87
N GLY A 241 -9.85 12.78 -6.99
CA GLY A 241 -8.60 13.17 -7.66
C GLY A 241 -8.08 14.56 -7.31
N GLU A 242 -8.68 15.26 -6.35
CA GLU A 242 -8.26 16.61 -6.00
C GLU A 242 -6.87 16.62 -5.35
N GLN A 243 -6.06 17.58 -5.77
CA GLN A 243 -4.76 17.83 -5.18
C GLN A 243 -4.93 18.32 -3.74
N ARG A 244 -4.24 17.68 -2.80
CA ARG A 244 -4.30 17.97 -1.38
C ARG A 244 -2.92 17.90 -0.74
N SER A 245 -2.75 18.71 0.29
CA SER A 245 -1.62 18.61 1.21
C SER A 245 -1.95 17.59 2.29
N VAL A 246 -1.04 16.64 2.52
CA VAL A 246 -1.13 15.64 3.59
C VAL A 246 0.14 15.72 4.42
N THR A 247 0.01 15.94 5.74
CA THR A 247 1.14 15.83 6.66
C THR A 247 0.90 14.65 7.59
N LEU A 248 1.87 13.74 7.63
CA LEU A 248 1.87 12.54 8.43
C LEU A 248 2.94 12.70 9.51
N ASN A 249 2.51 12.76 10.77
CA ASN A 249 3.39 12.76 11.92
C ASN A 249 3.08 11.55 12.80
N LEU A 250 3.90 10.51 12.73
CA LEU A 250 3.73 9.30 13.53
C LEU A 250 4.76 9.32 14.67
N ASN A 251 4.27 9.29 15.91
CA ASN A 251 5.12 9.38 17.10
C ASN A 251 5.50 8.02 17.68
N SER A 252 4.63 7.02 17.44
CA SER A 252 4.88 5.63 17.81
C SER A 252 3.95 4.75 16.98
N PHE A 253 4.49 3.66 16.44
CA PHE A 253 3.68 2.55 15.97
C PHE A 253 4.39 1.22 16.22
N ASP A 254 3.60 0.20 16.53
CA ASP A 254 4.04 -1.17 16.68
C ASP A 254 3.03 -2.09 16.00
N ALA A 255 3.51 -3.03 15.19
CA ALA A 255 2.69 -3.98 14.47
C ALA A 255 3.28 -5.38 14.61
N GLN A 256 2.49 -6.26 15.24
CA GLN A 256 2.86 -7.63 15.51
C GLN A 256 2.04 -8.55 14.61
N TYR A 257 2.71 -9.42 13.86
CA TYR A 257 2.05 -10.39 13.02
C TYR A 257 1.88 -11.71 13.76
N PHE A 258 0.66 -12.23 13.79
CA PHE A 258 0.37 -13.55 14.35
C PHE A 258 -0.02 -14.48 13.21
N SER A 259 0.70 -15.59 13.10
CA SER A 259 0.38 -16.68 12.17
C SER A 259 0.24 -17.98 12.95
N SER A 260 -0.85 -18.70 12.74
CA SER A 260 -1.14 -19.93 13.47
C SER A 260 -1.06 -19.82 14.99
N GLY A 261 -1.52 -18.68 15.53
CA GLY A 261 -1.52 -18.38 16.97
C GLY A 261 -0.15 -18.05 17.55
N SER A 262 0.91 -18.07 16.74
CA SER A 262 2.27 -17.74 17.16
C SER A 262 2.65 -16.35 16.66
N LEU A 263 3.34 -15.59 17.52
CA LEU A 263 3.96 -14.33 17.12
C LEU A 263 5.06 -14.63 16.11
N VAL A 264 4.95 -14.01 14.94
CA VAL A 264 5.94 -14.04 13.89
C VAL A 264 6.66 -12.70 13.92
N VAL A 265 7.99 -12.72 14.03
CA VAL A 265 8.78 -11.49 13.98
C VAL A 265 8.64 -10.88 12.58
N PRO A 266 8.16 -9.64 12.46
CA PRO A 266 8.06 -8.98 11.16
C PRO A 266 9.45 -8.77 10.56
N PHE A 267 9.59 -8.98 9.25
CA PHE A 267 10.85 -8.67 8.54
C PHE A 267 11.06 -7.18 8.37
N TYR A 268 9.96 -6.43 8.39
CA TYR A 268 9.95 -4.98 8.38
C TYR A 268 8.96 -4.50 9.42
N ALA A 269 9.45 -3.70 10.35
CA ALA A 269 8.67 -2.76 11.11
C ALA A 269 9.18 -1.39 10.70
N GLY A 270 8.29 -0.52 10.22
CA GLY A 270 8.68 0.83 9.82
C GLY A 270 9.31 1.62 10.97
N ASN A 271 9.96 2.72 10.63
CA ASN A 271 10.59 3.60 11.62
C ASN A 271 9.55 4.17 12.58
N ASN A 272 9.75 4.00 13.89
CA ASN A 272 8.84 4.46 14.95
C ASN A 272 8.55 5.97 14.96
N TRP A 273 9.23 6.75 14.11
CA TRP A 273 9.01 8.17 13.98
C TRP A 273 8.96 8.57 12.50
N VAL A 274 7.89 9.28 12.13
CA VAL A 274 7.68 9.81 10.77
C VAL A 274 7.24 11.24 10.91
N ASN A 275 7.84 12.15 10.15
CA ASN A 275 7.37 13.52 10.02
C ASN A 275 7.58 13.96 8.58
N SER A 276 6.52 13.83 7.78
CA SER A 276 6.59 14.04 6.33
C SER A 276 5.36 14.79 5.83
N SER A 277 5.59 15.69 4.87
CA SER A 277 4.53 16.40 4.16
C SER A 277 4.55 16.03 2.68
N TYR A 278 3.37 15.83 2.13
CA TYR A 278 3.14 15.39 0.75
C TYR A 278 2.10 16.28 0.09
N VAL A 279 2.23 16.42 -1.22
CA VAL A 279 1.18 16.98 -2.08
C VAL A 279 0.75 15.87 -3.02
N VAL A 280 -0.48 15.38 -2.85
CA VAL A 280 -1.00 14.19 -3.54
C VAL A 280 -2.35 14.47 -4.16
N ASN A 281 -2.68 13.75 -5.23
CA ASN A 281 -3.97 13.82 -5.93
C ASN A 281 -4.66 12.44 -5.99
N GLY A 282 -4.25 11.53 -5.10
CA GLY A 282 -4.76 10.17 -4.98
C GLY A 282 -4.50 9.66 -3.57
N ASP A 283 -4.49 8.34 -3.39
CA ASP A 283 -4.23 7.77 -2.06
C ASP A 283 -2.76 7.89 -1.67
N LEU A 284 -2.52 8.28 -0.42
CA LEU A 284 -1.21 8.15 0.20
C LEU A 284 -1.20 6.83 0.98
N VAL A 285 -0.25 5.95 0.65
CA VAL A 285 -0.05 4.68 1.36
C VAL A 285 1.27 4.75 2.12
N TRP A 286 1.21 4.46 3.41
CA TRP A 286 2.37 4.40 4.29
C TRP A 286 2.57 2.98 4.83
N PRO A 287 3.70 2.32 4.51
CA PRO A 287 3.96 0.96 4.98
C PRO A 287 4.22 0.93 6.48
N ILE A 288 3.46 0.11 7.21
CA ILE A 288 3.62 -0.06 8.67
C ILE A 288 4.52 -1.25 8.96
N ALA A 289 4.16 -2.46 8.50
CA ALA A 289 4.95 -3.66 8.72
C ALA A 289 4.69 -4.76 7.68
N SER A 290 5.63 -5.70 7.58
CA SER A 290 5.49 -6.93 6.79
C SER A 290 6.08 -8.12 7.54
N GLY A 291 5.55 -9.31 7.30
CA GLY A 291 6.06 -10.55 7.87
C GLY A 291 5.73 -11.75 7.01
N SER A 292 6.43 -12.87 7.20
CA SER A 292 6.00 -14.15 6.65
C SER A 292 6.06 -15.25 7.69
N GLY A 293 5.13 -16.18 7.58
CA GLY A 293 5.05 -17.32 8.46
C GLY A 293 4.30 -18.48 7.82
N PRO A 294 4.35 -19.66 8.42
CA PRO A 294 3.49 -20.76 8.01
C PRO A 294 2.05 -20.43 8.39
N ASN A 295 1.11 -20.66 7.47
CA ASN A 295 -0.32 -20.60 7.74
C ASN A 295 -0.88 -22.02 7.72
N TYR A 296 -1.13 -22.55 8.91
CA TYR A 296 -1.88 -23.79 9.11
C TYR A 296 -3.37 -23.53 8.99
N SER A 297 -4.03 -24.29 8.13
CA SER A 297 -5.48 -24.27 7.90
C SER A 297 -6.24 -24.50 9.22
N GLY A 298 -6.64 -23.42 9.88
CA GLY A 298 -7.38 -23.48 11.16
C GLY A 298 -7.28 -22.20 11.99
N TYR A 299 -6.19 -21.43 11.85
CA TYR A 299 -5.99 -20.18 12.58
C TYR A 299 -5.96 -18.99 11.64
N ARG A 300 -6.67 -17.92 12.00
CA ARG A 300 -6.69 -16.68 11.21
C ARG A 300 -5.43 -15.89 11.51
N ALA A 301 -4.56 -15.78 10.51
CA ALA A 301 -3.47 -14.83 10.55
C ALA A 301 -4.03 -13.42 10.76
N HIS A 302 -3.40 -12.62 11.61
CA HIS A 302 -3.84 -11.25 11.91
C HIS A 302 -2.66 -10.39 12.34
N TRP A 303 -2.88 -9.09 12.32
CA TRP A 303 -2.00 -8.08 12.85
C TRP A 303 -2.58 -7.54 14.15
N SER A 304 -1.72 -7.33 15.14
CA SER A 304 -2.03 -6.52 16.31
C SER A 304 -1.27 -5.21 16.18
N VAL A 305 -1.98 -4.12 15.98
CA VAL A 305 -1.40 -2.82 15.62
C VAL A 305 -1.70 -1.76 16.66
N GLU A 306 -0.67 -0.98 16.94
CA GLU A 306 -0.68 0.24 17.70
C GLU A 306 -0.12 1.35 16.81
N LEU A 307 -0.80 2.49 16.68
CA LEU A 307 -0.34 3.60 15.85
C LEU A 307 -0.90 4.93 16.40
N SER A 308 0.01 5.87 16.67
CA SER A 308 -0.27 7.15 17.33
C SER A 308 0.43 8.30 16.62
N GLY A 309 -0.16 9.49 16.72
CA GLY A 309 0.39 10.69 16.07
C GLY A 309 -0.69 11.66 15.61
N SER A 310 -0.45 12.28 14.46
CA SER A 310 -1.38 13.19 13.78
C SER A 310 -1.34 13.02 12.26
N ILE A 311 -2.51 13.14 11.63
CA ILE A 311 -2.66 13.21 10.17
C ILE A 311 -3.42 14.50 9.83
N TYR A 312 -2.77 15.39 9.08
CA TYR A 312 -3.37 16.64 8.60
C TYR A 312 -3.66 16.58 7.11
N HIS A 313 -4.89 16.93 6.71
CA HIS A 313 -5.36 17.01 5.33
C HIS A 313 -5.93 18.38 4.98
N PHE A 314 -5.64 18.84 3.77
CA PHE A 314 -6.36 19.97 3.17
C PHE A 314 -6.29 19.94 1.64
N ILE A 315 -7.44 20.04 0.98
CA ILE A 315 -7.54 20.20 -0.48
C ILE A 315 -7.02 21.59 -0.86
N THR A 316 -6.06 21.65 -1.80
CA THR A 316 -5.27 22.87 -2.09
C THR A 316 -6.12 24.05 -2.57
N ASP A 317 -7.22 23.80 -3.27
CA ASP A 317 -8.11 24.81 -3.85
C ASP A 317 -9.48 24.90 -3.15
N ASP A 318 -9.62 24.36 -1.94
CA ASP A 318 -10.84 24.52 -1.14
C ASP A 318 -10.91 25.93 -0.54
N ALA A 319 -12.00 26.64 -0.80
CA ALA A 319 -12.24 27.98 -0.29
C ALA A 319 -12.53 28.01 1.22
N LEU A 320 -12.94 26.89 1.82
CA LEU A 320 -13.26 26.81 3.25
C LEU A 320 -12.12 26.17 4.04
N LEU A 321 -11.33 27.00 4.73
CA LEU A 321 -10.27 26.53 5.63
C LEU A 321 -10.79 25.63 6.77
N SER A 322 -12.07 25.73 7.13
CA SER A 322 -12.70 24.83 8.12
C SER A 322 -12.75 23.38 7.66
N ASN A 323 -12.65 23.11 6.35
CA ASN A 323 -12.61 21.77 5.79
C ASN A 323 -11.25 21.08 5.98
N ARG A 324 -10.22 21.78 6.46
CA ARG A 324 -8.98 21.12 6.88
C ARG A 324 -9.26 20.13 8.00
N TRP A 325 -8.67 18.95 7.96
CA TRP A 325 -8.81 17.96 9.03
C TRP A 325 -7.46 17.67 9.64
N ASN A 326 -7.36 17.82 10.96
CA ASN A 326 -6.23 17.37 11.74
C ASN A 326 -6.74 16.26 12.66
N ASN A 327 -6.47 15.00 12.30
CA ASN A 327 -6.80 13.85 13.13
C ASN A 327 -5.64 13.59 14.07
N GLU A 328 -5.83 13.75 15.37
CA GLU A 328 -4.81 13.53 16.37
C GLU A 328 -5.29 12.49 17.37
N GLY A 329 -4.37 11.65 17.85
CA GLY A 329 -4.63 10.79 18.99
C GLY A 329 -4.31 9.33 18.74
N TYR A 330 -5.10 8.48 19.41
CA TYR A 330 -4.82 7.07 19.56
C TYR A 330 -6.13 6.26 19.73
N PRO A 331 -6.37 5.26 18.88
CA PRO A 331 -5.67 4.96 17.61
C PRO A 331 -5.85 6.08 16.57
N LEU A 332 -4.86 6.30 15.69
CA LEU A 332 -4.77 7.44 14.76
C LEU A 332 -5.58 7.31 13.45
N TRP A 333 -6.08 6.13 13.09
CA TRP A 333 -6.69 5.83 11.77
C TRP A 333 -8.17 5.45 11.88
#